data_AF-Q9IB59-F1
#
_entry.id   AF-Q9IB59-F1
#
_cell.length_a   1.000
_cell.length_b   1.000
_cell.length_c   1.000
_cell.angle_alpha   90.00
_cell.angle_beta   90.00
_cell.angle_gamma   90.00
#
_symmetry.space_group_name_H-M   'P 1'
#
loop_
_entity.id
_entity.type
_entity.pdbx_description
1 polymer ?
#
loop_
_entity_poly.entity_id
_entity_poly.type
_entity_poly.pdbx_seq_one_letter_code
_entity_poly.pdbx_strand_id
1 'polypeptide(L)' 'EACEDYKKTRWVKKLPSKAQDIFQEFLQFSSPREVNIDHRTRELIHKKMSVPCRNCFDAAQEQIRIL' A
#
# COMPACT_ATOMS: atom_id res chain seq x y z
N GLU A 1 3.09 -5.73 -8.40
CA GLU A 1 3.56 -6.97 -7.75
C GLU A 1 3.39 -6.95 -6.22
N ALA A 2 3.96 -5.97 -5.50
CA ALA A 2 3.88 -5.86 -4.03
C ALA A 2 2.46 -5.94 -3.44
N CYS A 3 1.47 -5.29 -4.08
CA CYS A 3 0.07 -5.35 -3.64
C CYS A 3 -0.53 -6.77 -3.72
N GLU A 4 -0.14 -7.57 -4.72
CA GLU A 4 -0.63 -8.95 -4.87
C GLU A 4 -0.02 -9.89 -3.84
N ASP A 5 1.28 -9.73 -3.54
CA ASP A 5 1.92 -10.47 -2.44
C ASP A 5 1.30 -10.11 -1.08
N TYR A 6 1.04 -8.83 -0.85
CA TYR A 6 0.38 -8.35 0.35
C TYR A 6 -1.00 -8.99 0.54
N LYS A 7 -1.84 -9.02 -0.51
CA LYS A 7 -3.16 -9.68 -0.49
C LYS A 7 -3.07 -11.18 -0.19
N LYS A 8 -2.04 -11.85 -0.71
CA LYS A 8 -1.77 -13.28 -0.50
C LYS A 8 -1.18 -13.60 0.87
N THR A 9 -0.96 -12.59 1.73
CA THR A 9 -0.44 -12.81 3.08
C THR A 9 -1.38 -13.71 3.88
N ARG A 10 -0.91 -14.93 4.13
CA ARG A 10 -1.62 -15.98 4.87
C ARG A 10 -1.98 -15.57 6.30
N TRP A 11 -1.09 -14.85 6.96
CA TRP A 11 -1.24 -14.50 8.38
C TRP A 11 -1.61 -13.04 8.56
N VAL A 12 -2.81 -12.77 9.08
CA VAL A 12 -3.29 -11.40 9.36
C VAL A 12 -2.32 -10.63 10.26
N LYS A 13 -1.71 -11.29 11.24
CA LYS A 13 -0.68 -10.70 12.12
C LYS A 13 0.57 -10.18 11.40
N LYS A 14 0.83 -10.61 10.16
CA LYS A 14 1.94 -10.12 9.33
C LYS A 14 1.55 -8.95 8.42
N LEU A 15 0.24 -8.65 8.30
CA LEU A 15 -0.23 -7.54 7.47
C LEU A 15 0.33 -6.19 7.94
N PRO A 16 0.39 -5.85 9.24
CA PRO A 16 0.89 -4.54 9.65
C PRO A 16 2.34 -4.28 9.23
N SER A 17 3.24 -5.23 9.49
CA SER A 17 4.65 -5.09 9.09
C SER A 17 4.79 -4.94 7.58
N LYS A 18 4.15 -5.82 6.79
CA LYS A 18 4.20 -5.73 5.32
C LYS A 18 3.55 -4.46 4.77
N ALA A 19 2.48 -3.98 5.40
CA ALA A 19 1.83 -2.74 4.99
C ALA A 19 2.78 -1.56 5.20
N GLN A 20 3.56 -1.59 6.29
CA GLN A 20 4.56 -0.57 6.57
C GLN A 20 5.70 -0.62 5.56
N ASP A 21 6.22 -1.81 5.24
CA ASP A 21 7.25 -1.98 4.20
C ASP A 21 6.79 -1.39 2.85
N ILE A 22 5.57 -1.71 2.41
CA ILE A 22 5.01 -1.19 1.15
C ILE A 22 4.81 0.32 1.22
N PHE A 23 4.35 0.84 2.36
CA PHE A 23 4.18 2.27 2.53
C PHE A 23 5.52 3.00 2.43
N GLN A 24 6.57 2.48 3.07
CA GLN A 24 7.91 3.09 3.03
C GLN A 24 8.57 2.97 1.66
N GLU A 25 8.40 1.85 0.98
CA GLU A 25 9.03 1.63 -0.33
C GLU A 25 8.30 2.36 -1.46
N PHE A 26 6.97 2.43 -1.45
CA PHE A 26 6.21 2.97 -2.58
C PHE A 26 5.48 4.28 -2.29
N LEU A 27 5.16 4.59 -1.03
CA LEU A 27 4.28 5.71 -0.69
C LEU A 27 4.96 6.81 0.13
N GLN A 28 6.12 6.53 0.73
CA GLN A 28 6.90 7.52 1.46
C GLN A 28 7.52 8.51 0.49
N PHE A 29 7.34 9.79 0.81
CA PHE A 29 7.95 10.88 0.07
C PHE A 29 9.46 10.71 0.07
N SER A 30 10.09 10.79 -1.10
CA SER A 30 11.53 10.56 -1.31
C SER A 30 11.99 9.10 -1.32
N SER A 31 11.08 8.14 -1.40
CA SER A 31 11.49 6.77 -1.72
C SER A 31 11.95 6.67 -3.19
N PRO A 32 13.04 5.95 -3.50
CA PRO A 32 13.48 5.74 -4.89
C PRO A 32 12.45 4.98 -5.74
N ARG A 33 11.48 4.31 -5.12
CA ARG A 33 10.37 3.61 -5.78
C ARG A 33 9.02 4.27 -5.51
N GLU A 34 9.00 5.54 -5.11
CA GLU A 34 7.76 6.28 -4.89
C GLU A 34 6.87 6.24 -6.14
N VAL A 35 5.63 5.80 -5.96
CA VAL A 35 4.62 5.78 -7.01
C VAL A 35 3.81 7.06 -6.97
N ASN A 36 3.58 7.67 -8.13
CA ASN A 36 2.78 8.87 -8.22
C ASN A 36 1.29 8.51 -8.07
N ILE A 37 0.72 8.80 -6.91
CA ILE A 37 -0.70 8.64 -6.60
C ILE A 37 -1.27 9.95 -6.08
N ASP A 38 -2.57 10.16 -6.27
CA ASP A 38 -3.20 11.37 -5.74
C ASP A 38 -3.25 11.40 -4.20
N HIS A 39 -3.34 12.62 -3.67
CA HIS A 39 -3.38 12.86 -2.23
C HIS A 39 -4.54 12.11 -1.54
N ARG A 40 -5.70 12.02 -2.20
CA ARG A 40 -6.88 11.32 -1.66
C ARG A 40 -6.59 9.84 -1.45
N THR A 41 -5.88 9.21 -2.38
CA THR A 41 -5.50 7.80 -2.30
C THR A 41 -4.45 7.56 -1.24
N ARG A 42 -3.46 8.45 -1.12
CA ARG A 42 -2.47 8.40 -0.03
C ARG A 42 -3.13 8.50 1.34
N GLU A 43 -4.07 9.43 1.53
CA GLU A 43 -4.84 9.59 2.77
C GLU A 43 -5.69 8.35 3.10
N LEU A 44 -6.32 7.74 2.09
CA LEU A 44 -7.09 6.50 2.27
C LEU A 44 -6.21 5.37 2.78
N ILE A 45 -5.03 5.20 2.18
CA ILE A 45 -4.07 4.18 2.60
C ILE A 45 -3.59 4.47 4.02
N HIS A 46 -3.24 5.72 4.33
CA HIS A 46 -2.80 6.14 5.66
C HIS A 46 -3.86 5.84 6.73
N LYS A 47 -5.14 6.05 6.46
CA LYS A 47 -6.24 5.66 7.37
C LYS A 47 -6.32 4.14 7.56
N LYS A 48 -6.14 3.37 6.48
CA LYS A 48 -6.15 1.90 6.54
C LYS A 48 -4.91 1.31 7.22
N MET A 49 -3.81 2.07 7.32
CA MET A 49 -2.61 1.64 8.07
C MET A 49 -2.87 1.43 9.56
N SER A 50 -3.89 2.08 10.15
CA SER A 50 -4.27 1.85 11.55
C SER A 50 -4.88 0.46 11.77
N VAL A 51 -5.58 -0.09 10.78
CA VAL A 51 -6.15 -1.46 10.81
C VAL A 51 -5.90 -2.11 9.45
N PRO A 52 -4.69 -2.65 9.22
CA PRO A 52 -4.28 -3.15 7.92
C PRO A 52 -5.15 -4.31 7.44
N CYS A 53 -5.81 -4.11 6.30
CA CYS A 53 -6.63 -5.08 5.61
C CYS A 53 -6.02 -5.42 4.24
N ARG A 54 -6.41 -6.54 3.64
CA ARG A 54 -5.82 -7.02 2.36
C ARG A 54 -6.01 -6.03 1.20
N ASN A 55 -7.04 -5.20 1.27
CA ASN A 55 -7.38 -4.16 0.31
C ASN A 55 -6.88 -2.77 0.75
N CYS A 56 -5.84 -2.69 1.59
CA CYS A 56 -5.17 -1.43 1.95
C CYS A 56 -4.73 -0.66 0.70
N PHE A 57 -4.09 -1.36 -0.24
CA PHE A 57 -3.40 -0.74 -1.37
C PHE A 57 -4.15 -0.84 -2.70
N ASP A 58 -5.39 -1.34 -2.71
CA ASP A 58 -6.18 -1.53 -3.95
C ASP A 58 -6.33 -0.22 -4.73
N ALA A 59 -6.61 0.88 -4.03
CA ALA A 59 -6.78 2.19 -4.67
C ALA A 59 -5.48 2.68 -5.33
N ALA A 60 -4.32 2.51 -4.69
CA ALA A 60 -3.03 2.83 -5.31
C ALA A 60 -2.74 1.90 -6.49
N GLN A 61 -2.99 0.60 -6.33
CA GLN A 61 -2.76 -0.39 -7.39
C GLN A 61 -3.62 -0.11 -8.63
N GLU A 62 -4.87 0.31 -8.46
CA GLU A 62 -5.76 0.65 -9.56
C GLU A 62 -5.27 1.87 -10.34
N GLN A 63 -4.85 2.93 -9.64
CA GLN A 63 -4.31 4.13 -10.30
C GLN A 63 -3.05 3.85 -11.09
N ILE A 64 -2.11 3.09 -10.52
CA ILE A 64 -0.84 2.78 -11.17
C ILE A 64 -1.03 1.81 -12.34
N ARG A 65 -2.04 0.94 -12.28
CA ARG A 65 -2.33 -0.04 -13.33
C ARG A 65 -2.91 0.59 -14.61
N ILE A 66 -3.41 1.81 -14.52
CA ILE A 66 -4.00 2.54 -15.65
C ILE A 66 -2.93 3.41 -16.36
N LEU A 67 -1.72 3.52 -15.78
CA LEU A 67 -0.54 4.14 -16.40
C LEU A 67 0.23 3.12 -17.25
#